data_AF-A0A453P1U3-F1
#
_entry.id   AF-A0A453P1U3-F1
#
_cell.length_a   1.000
_cell.length_b   1.000
_cell.length_c   1.000
_cell.angle_alpha   90.00
_cell.angle_beta   90.00
_cell.angle_gamma   90.00
#
_symmetry.space_group_name_H-M   'P 1'
#
loop_
_entity.id
_entity.type
_entity.pdbx_description
1 polymer ?
#
loop_
_entity_poly.entity_id
_entity_poly.type
_entity_poly.pdbx_seq_one_letter_code
_entity_poly.pdbx_strand_id
1 'polypeptide(L)'
;LPSSSSSLIAITPPKQPPPPSPGTKNPSKGRAPPRGAMDAIRKQLDQLMGANRNGDVREVSRKYYDRDVCRLFLAGLCPHDLFQLTKMDMGPCPKLHSLQLRKEYEEAKAKGMDNYDHELEETVERLIVECERKIQRALKRLEEEDAKAAIAISITEVTQSKEVLEFSKQIKEKMKEIDTFDFDGNTEGKIRATEEVDKLKEQRAEEQV
;
A
#
# COMPACT_ATOMS: atom_id res chain seq x y z
N LEU A 1 77.16 43.77 -9.70
CA LEU A 1 76.71 44.39 -10.96
C LEU A 1 76.74 43.31 -12.04
N PRO A 2 75.76 43.16 -12.95
CA PRO A 2 74.49 43.91 -13.15
C PRO A 2 73.28 43.06 -12.66
N SER A 3 72.20 43.57 -12.05
CA SER A 3 71.21 44.61 -12.37
C SER A 3 70.06 44.12 -13.25
N SER A 4 68.83 44.28 -12.70
CA SER A 4 67.52 44.52 -13.32
C SER A 4 66.48 43.46 -12.90
N SER A 5 65.30 43.75 -12.37
CA SER A 5 64.74 44.90 -11.64
C SER A 5 63.30 44.47 -11.34
N SER A 6 62.96 44.37 -10.05
CA SER A 6 61.59 44.12 -9.60
C SER A 6 60.69 45.31 -9.97
N SER A 7 59.46 45.02 -10.40
CA SER A 7 58.42 46.03 -10.53
C SER A 7 57.12 45.46 -9.97
N LEU A 8 56.91 45.76 -8.69
CA LEU A 8 55.63 45.73 -8.01
C LEU A 8 54.72 46.77 -8.64
N ILE A 9 53.62 46.35 -9.26
CA ILE A 9 52.53 47.25 -9.65
C ILE A 9 51.42 47.09 -8.60
N ALA A 10 51.36 48.07 -7.70
CA ALA A 10 50.25 48.29 -6.80
C ALA A 10 49.06 48.83 -7.62
N ILE A 11 47.97 48.08 -7.69
CA ILE A 11 46.69 48.55 -8.25
C ILE A 11 45.74 48.73 -7.06
N THR A 12 45.45 49.99 -6.75
CA THR A 12 44.28 50.42 -5.97
C THR A 12 43.22 50.92 -6.96
N PRO A 13 41.97 51.18 -6.54
CA PRO A 13 40.94 50.28 -5.99
C PRO A 13 39.69 50.28 -6.92
N PRO A 14 38.52 49.75 -6.51
CA PRO A 14 37.43 50.73 -6.40
C PRO A 14 36.56 50.57 -5.15
N LYS A 15 36.35 51.74 -4.55
CA LYS A 15 35.36 52.18 -3.57
C LYS A 15 34.03 51.42 -3.63
N GLN A 16 33.65 50.77 -2.53
CA GLN A 16 32.29 50.24 -2.31
C GLN A 16 31.28 51.40 -2.30
N PRO A 17 30.12 51.29 -2.97
CA PRO A 17 29.05 52.27 -2.83
C PRO A 17 28.33 52.11 -1.47
N PRO A 18 27.88 53.22 -0.85
CA PRO A 18 27.24 53.18 0.46
C PRO A 18 25.83 52.55 0.41
N PRO A 19 25.32 52.03 1.54
CA PRO A 19 23.98 51.46 1.62
C PRO A 19 22.89 52.54 1.46
N PRO A 20 21.78 52.27 0.76
CA PRO A 20 20.70 53.25 0.63
C PRO A 20 19.92 53.39 1.95
N SER A 21 19.75 54.64 2.38
CA SER A 21 18.91 55.06 3.52
C SER A 21 17.43 55.20 3.12
N PRO A 22 16.48 55.24 4.08
CA PRO A 22 15.08 54.90 3.82
C PRO A 22 14.25 56.09 3.30
N GLY A 23 13.43 55.80 2.30
CA GLY A 23 12.10 56.39 2.11
C GLY A 23 11.99 57.72 1.38
N THR A 24 11.56 57.67 0.11
CA THR A 24 10.58 58.64 -0.43
C THR A 24 9.61 57.92 -1.38
N LYS A 25 8.33 58.29 -1.27
CA LYS A 25 7.18 57.68 -1.92
C LYS A 25 6.97 58.27 -3.32
N ASN A 26 6.73 57.45 -4.35
CA ASN A 26 5.51 57.42 -5.18
C ASN A 26 5.69 56.77 -6.58
N PRO A 27 4.58 56.33 -7.24
CA PRO A 27 4.52 55.06 -7.94
C PRO A 27 4.62 55.19 -9.46
N SER A 28 5.40 54.33 -10.09
CA SER A 28 5.32 54.08 -11.54
C SER A 28 5.33 52.58 -11.81
N LYS A 29 4.21 52.12 -12.36
CA LYS A 29 3.88 50.75 -12.77
C LYS A 29 5.02 50.06 -13.52
N GLY A 30 5.82 49.26 -12.83
CA GLY A 30 6.63 48.19 -13.40
C GLY A 30 5.96 46.86 -13.06
N ARG A 31 5.36 46.20 -14.04
CA ARG A 31 4.68 44.92 -13.87
C ARG A 31 5.72 43.87 -13.44
N ALA A 32 5.73 43.49 -12.17
CA ALA A 32 6.50 42.34 -11.71
C ALA A 32 6.12 41.12 -12.57
N PRO A 33 7.08 40.30 -13.01
CA PRO A 33 6.75 39.08 -13.75
C PRO A 33 5.88 38.17 -12.86
N PRO A 34 4.95 37.39 -13.46
CA PRO A 34 4.07 36.54 -12.69
C PRO A 34 4.91 35.59 -11.83
N ARG A 35 4.67 35.58 -10.50
CA ARG A 35 5.40 34.75 -9.52
C ARG A 35 5.56 33.29 -9.99
N GLY A 36 4.54 32.76 -10.68
CA GLY A 36 4.56 31.39 -11.22
C GLY A 36 5.61 31.10 -12.31
N ALA A 37 6.09 32.08 -13.08
CA ALA A 37 7.11 31.85 -14.11
C ALA A 37 8.50 31.65 -13.50
N MET A 38 8.82 32.42 -12.45
CA MET A 38 10.07 32.24 -11.70
C MET A 38 10.06 30.95 -10.88
N ASP A 39 8.89 30.56 -10.34
CA ASP A 39 8.72 29.31 -9.60
C ASP A 39 8.80 28.07 -10.52
N ALA A 40 8.28 28.16 -11.74
CA ALA A 40 8.39 27.09 -12.73
C ALA A 40 9.85 26.89 -13.19
N ILE A 41 10.57 27.99 -13.45
CA ILE A 41 12.00 27.96 -13.79
C ILE A 41 12.82 27.43 -12.60
N ARG A 42 12.47 27.81 -11.36
CA ARG A 42 13.08 27.27 -10.14
C ARG A 42 12.87 25.76 -10.02
N LYS A 43 11.65 25.28 -10.22
CA LYS A 43 11.31 23.84 -10.16
C LYS A 43 12.05 23.04 -11.23
N GLN A 44 12.15 23.58 -12.45
CA GLN A 44 12.90 22.94 -13.53
C GLN A 44 14.41 22.91 -13.24
N LEU A 45 14.95 23.97 -12.64
CA LEU A 45 16.35 24.03 -12.22
C LEU A 45 16.64 23.10 -11.03
N ASP A 46 15.73 22.97 -10.07
CA ASP A 46 15.86 22.05 -8.93
C ASP A 46 15.84 20.58 -9.39
N GLN A 47 15.13 20.29 -10.49
CA GLN A 47 15.07 18.96 -11.10
C GLN A 47 16.32 18.63 -11.92
N LEU A 48 17.04 19.64 -12.43
CA LEU A 48 18.22 19.49 -13.27
C LEU A 48 19.55 19.62 -12.48
N MET A 49 19.59 20.47 -11.46
CA MET A 49 20.80 20.82 -10.67
C MET A 49 20.68 20.43 -9.19
N GLY A 50 19.55 19.83 -8.79
CA GLY A 50 19.22 19.51 -7.40
C GLY A 50 18.70 20.72 -6.63
N ALA A 51 17.78 20.48 -5.69
CA ALA A 51 17.22 21.53 -4.81
C ALA A 51 18.26 22.24 -3.93
N ASN A 52 19.51 21.76 -3.89
CA ASN A 52 20.64 22.28 -3.13
C ASN A 52 21.45 23.39 -3.85
N ARG A 53 20.99 23.92 -4.98
CA ARG A 53 21.77 24.91 -5.75
C ARG A 53 21.95 26.27 -5.06
N ASN A 54 21.03 26.65 -4.18
CA ASN A 54 20.95 28.04 -3.68
C ASN A 54 21.78 28.32 -2.42
N GLY A 55 22.56 27.37 -1.91
CA GLY A 55 23.39 27.59 -0.71
C GLY A 55 22.61 27.91 0.58
N ASP A 56 21.27 27.95 0.53
CA ASP A 56 20.36 28.14 1.67
C ASP A 56 20.15 26.85 2.48
N VAL A 57 20.92 25.80 2.19
CA VAL A 57 21.17 24.77 3.20
C VAL A 57 22.15 25.41 4.17
N ARG A 58 21.60 26.08 5.18
CA ARG A 58 22.16 25.83 6.52
C ARG A 58 22.23 24.32 6.59
N GLU A 59 23.40 23.74 6.42
CA GLU A 59 23.71 22.41 6.88
C GLU A 59 23.42 22.50 8.37
N VAL A 60 22.15 22.30 8.73
CA VAL A 60 21.81 21.77 10.03
C VAL A 60 22.36 20.37 9.89
N SER A 61 23.67 20.25 10.16
CA SER A 61 24.38 19.02 10.44
C SER A 61 23.68 18.43 11.66
N ARG A 62 22.50 17.86 11.40
CA ARG A 62 21.76 17.03 12.35
C ARG A 62 22.63 15.81 12.53
N LYS A 63 22.90 15.46 13.78
CA LYS A 63 23.74 14.30 14.08
C LYS A 63 22.85 13.07 14.04
N TYR A 64 23.42 11.91 13.71
CA TYR A 64 22.66 10.65 13.74
C TYR A 64 22.15 10.28 15.15
N TYR A 65 22.70 10.89 16.20
CA TYR A 65 22.25 10.76 17.59
C TYR A 65 20.96 11.52 17.94
N ASP A 66 20.47 12.39 17.06
CA ASP A 66 19.30 13.20 17.34
C ASP A 66 18.03 12.34 17.44
N ARG A 67 17.18 12.63 18.43
CA ARG A 67 15.91 11.90 18.66
C ARG A 67 14.91 12.01 17.50
N ASP A 68 15.09 13.02 16.67
CA ASP A 68 14.29 13.26 15.46
C ASP A 68 14.63 12.25 14.35
N VAL A 69 15.81 11.61 14.40
CA VAL A 69 16.27 10.67 13.39
C VAL A 69 15.75 9.27 13.69
N CYS A 70 15.32 8.55 12.65
CA CYS A 70 14.79 7.21 12.83
C CYS A 70 15.93 6.20 13.08
N ARG A 71 16.08 5.79 14.34
CA ARG A 71 17.05 4.74 14.74
C ARG A 71 16.89 3.44 13.94
N LEU A 72 15.66 3.02 13.67
CA LEU A 72 15.37 1.83 12.87
C LEU A 72 15.84 1.98 11.42
N PHE A 73 15.65 3.18 10.84
CA PHE A 73 16.15 3.47 9.49
C PHE A 73 17.68 3.49 9.42
N LEU A 74 18.34 4.01 10.47
CA LEU A 74 19.81 3.95 10.61
C LEU A 74 20.31 2.50 10.70
N ALA A 75 19.62 1.65 11.47
CA ALA A 75 19.92 0.22 11.59
C ALA A 75 19.66 -0.56 10.28
N GLY A 76 18.85 0.01 9.38
CA GLY A 76 18.77 -0.42 7.99
C GLY A 76 17.35 -0.68 7.49
N LEU A 77 16.38 -0.77 8.39
CA LEU A 77 14.98 -1.11 8.08
C LEU A 77 14.03 -0.27 8.94
N CYS A 78 13.17 0.55 8.31
CA CYS A 78 12.06 1.19 9.01
C CYS A 78 10.72 0.50 8.65
N PRO A 79 9.97 -0.02 9.62
CA PRO A 79 8.66 -0.64 9.37
C PRO A 79 7.66 0.29 8.69
N HIS A 80 7.69 1.59 9.02
CA HIS A 80 6.81 2.60 8.43
C HIS A 80 7.13 2.88 6.96
N ASP A 81 8.31 2.52 6.48
CA ASP A 81 8.68 2.67 5.06
C ASP A 81 8.36 1.40 4.28
N LEU A 82 8.63 0.24 4.89
CA LEU A 82 8.38 -1.07 4.29
C LEU A 82 6.89 -1.34 4.05
N PHE A 83 6.02 -0.93 4.98
CA PHE A 83 4.58 -1.22 4.93
C PHE A 83 3.75 -0.13 4.25
N GLN A 84 4.37 0.90 3.67
CA GLN A 84 3.63 1.91 2.90
C GLN A 84 2.85 1.24 1.77
N LEU A 85 1.62 1.69 1.54
CA LEU A 85 0.73 1.16 0.49
C LEU A 85 0.26 -0.29 0.69
N THR A 86 0.52 -0.89 1.85
CA THR A 86 0.02 -2.23 2.18
C THR A 86 -1.22 -2.16 3.07
N LYS A 87 -1.93 -3.27 3.24
CA LYS A 87 -3.03 -3.38 4.23
C LYS A 87 -2.58 -3.19 5.68
N MET A 88 -1.27 -3.12 5.94
CA MET A 88 -0.68 -2.90 7.26
C MET A 88 0.01 -1.53 7.37
N ASP A 89 -0.34 -0.58 6.50
CA ASP A 89 0.27 0.74 6.48
C ASP A 89 0.06 1.48 7.82
N MET A 90 1.17 1.88 8.44
CA MET A 90 1.21 2.65 9.68
C MET A 90 1.30 4.16 9.41
N GLY A 91 1.32 4.55 8.13
CA GLY A 91 1.52 5.91 7.69
C GLY A 91 3.00 6.30 7.57
N PRO A 92 3.27 7.53 7.09
CA PRO A 92 4.62 8.04 6.93
C PRO A 92 5.33 8.09 8.29
N CYS A 93 6.63 7.76 8.29
CA CYS A 93 7.40 7.75 9.53
C CYS A 93 7.45 9.18 10.12
N PRO A 94 7.17 9.36 11.43
CA PRO A 94 7.28 10.65 12.09
C PRO A 94 8.74 11.10 12.29
N LYS A 95 9.70 10.20 12.05
CA LYS A 95 11.13 10.43 12.23
C LYS A 95 11.81 10.66 10.89
N LEU A 96 12.90 11.42 10.91
CA LEU A 96 13.67 11.76 9.72
C LEU A 96 14.40 10.52 9.18
N HIS A 97 14.15 10.22 7.90
CA HIS A 97 14.90 9.22 7.12
C HIS A 97 15.87 9.98 6.20
N SER A 98 17.17 9.92 6.52
CA SER A 98 18.21 10.48 5.66
C SER A 98 19.27 9.43 5.36
N LEU A 99 19.52 9.19 4.07
CA LEU A 99 20.54 8.25 3.62
C LEU A 99 21.96 8.71 3.97
N GLN A 100 22.17 10.02 4.13
CA GLN A 100 23.47 10.56 4.54
C GLN A 100 23.80 10.14 5.97
N LEU A 101 22.85 10.32 6.91
CA LEU A 101 23.00 9.93 8.31
C LEU A 101 23.15 8.42 8.49
N ARG A 102 22.51 7.62 7.62
CA ARG A 102 22.68 6.17 7.61
C ARG A 102 24.11 5.76 7.30
N LYS A 103 24.76 6.39 6.31
CA LYS A 103 26.17 6.11 5.98
C LYS A 103 27.11 6.48 7.12
N GLU A 104 26.89 7.65 7.73
CA GLU A 104 27.66 8.08 8.91
C GLU A 104 27.53 7.10 10.08
N TYR A 105 26.31 6.60 10.31
CA TYR A 105 26.04 5.58 11.32
C TYR A 105 26.67 4.22 10.96
N GLU A 106 26.62 3.78 9.71
CA GLU A 106 27.28 2.54 9.27
C GLU A 106 28.80 2.59 9.48
N GLU A 107 29.43 3.75 9.25
CA GLU A 107 30.85 3.98 9.57
C GLU A 107 31.13 3.99 11.08
N ALA A 108 30.24 4.58 11.89
CA ALA A 108 30.36 4.57 13.36
C ALA A 108 30.15 3.17 13.95
N LYS A 109 29.22 2.40 13.37
CA LYS A 109 28.97 1.00 13.69
C LYS A 109 30.17 0.12 13.36
N ALA A 110 30.82 0.34 12.21
CA ALA A 110 32.06 -0.35 11.84
C ALA A 110 33.21 -0.06 12.82
N LYS A 111 33.21 1.13 13.44
CA LYS A 111 34.15 1.51 14.51
C LYS A 111 33.76 0.97 15.90
N GLY A 112 32.63 0.28 16.01
CA GLY A 112 32.12 -0.31 17.27
C GLY A 112 31.61 0.73 18.28
N MET A 113 31.28 1.94 17.83
CA MET A 113 30.87 3.02 18.74
C MET A 113 29.40 2.93 19.14
N ASP A 114 28.52 2.59 18.20
CA ASP A 114 27.07 2.56 18.41
C ASP A 114 26.44 1.34 17.73
N ASN A 115 25.51 0.68 18.43
CA ASN A 115 24.76 -0.45 17.88
C ASN A 115 23.27 -0.36 18.25
N TYR A 116 22.45 0.03 17.27
CA TYR A 116 20.99 0.06 17.33
C TYR A 116 20.33 -1.24 16.82
N ASP A 117 21.11 -2.27 16.47
CA ASP A 117 20.56 -3.54 15.97
C ASP A 117 19.65 -4.22 17.00
N HIS A 118 19.97 -4.11 18.29
CA HIS A 118 19.15 -4.71 19.33
C HIS A 118 17.75 -4.05 19.42
N GLU A 119 17.66 -2.72 19.32
CA GLU A 119 16.36 -2.02 19.29
C GLU A 119 15.57 -2.37 18.01
N LEU A 120 16.28 -2.63 16.90
CA LEU A 120 15.67 -3.12 15.67
C LEU A 120 15.10 -4.53 15.85
N GLU A 121 15.88 -5.47 16.40
CA GLU A 121 15.47 -6.84 16.69
C GLU A 121 14.21 -6.88 17.57
N GLU A 122 14.20 -6.17 18.69
CA GLU A 122 13.03 -6.07 19.58
C GLU A 122 11.80 -5.52 18.86
N THR A 123 11.98 -4.60 17.91
CA THR A 123 10.86 -4.05 17.14
C THR A 123 10.37 -5.03 16.08
N VAL A 124 11.27 -5.74 15.42
CA VAL A 124 10.93 -6.79 14.46
C VAL A 124 10.18 -7.93 15.14
N GLU A 125 10.63 -8.39 16.31
CA GLU A 125 9.94 -9.41 17.10
C GLU A 125 8.51 -9.00 17.47
N ARG A 126 8.32 -7.76 17.92
CA ARG A 126 6.97 -7.22 18.19
C ARG A 126 6.08 -7.23 16.95
N LEU A 127 6.62 -6.85 15.79
CA LEU A 127 5.88 -6.86 14.53
C LEU A 127 5.53 -8.28 14.07
N ILE A 128 6.42 -9.26 14.30
CA ILE A 128 6.14 -10.68 14.01
C ILE A 128 4.92 -11.14 14.82
N VAL A 129 4.88 -10.87 16.12
CA VAL A 129 3.75 -11.25 16.99
C VAL A 129 2.44 -10.58 16.53
N GLU A 130 2.49 -9.32 16.09
CA GLU A 130 1.32 -8.65 15.54
C GLU A 130 0.84 -9.27 14.22
N CYS A 131 1.78 -9.67 13.34
CA CYS A 131 1.47 -10.37 12.10
C CYS A 131 0.86 -11.74 12.36
N GLU A 132 1.44 -12.53 13.26
CA GLU A 132 0.92 -13.84 13.68
C GLU A 132 -0.51 -13.71 14.24
N ARG A 133 -0.75 -12.71 15.09
CA ARG A 133 -2.09 -12.44 15.63
C ARG A 133 -3.10 -12.09 14.53
N LYS A 134 -2.69 -11.33 13.51
CA LYS A 134 -3.55 -11.02 12.35
C LYS A 134 -3.83 -12.27 11.52
N ILE A 135 -2.82 -13.12 11.32
CA ILE A 135 -2.95 -14.41 10.61
C ILE A 135 -3.92 -15.32 11.36
N GLN A 136 -3.75 -15.51 12.68
CA GLN A 136 -4.64 -16.33 13.49
C GLN A 136 -6.10 -15.85 13.45
N ARG A 137 -6.33 -14.54 13.48
CA ARG A 137 -7.69 -13.98 13.33
C ARG A 137 -8.27 -14.22 11.94
N ALA A 138 -7.45 -14.15 10.89
CA ALA A 138 -7.90 -14.43 9.52
C ALA A 138 -8.22 -15.92 9.34
N LEU A 139 -7.36 -16.81 9.84
CA LEU A 139 -7.59 -18.26 9.83
C LEU A 139 -8.85 -18.63 10.61
N LYS A 140 -9.05 -18.08 11.82
CA LYS A 140 -10.26 -18.33 12.60
C LYS A 140 -11.54 -17.87 11.88
N ARG A 141 -11.51 -16.72 11.20
CA ARG A 141 -12.65 -16.26 10.40
C ARG A 141 -12.95 -17.22 9.24
N LEU A 142 -11.90 -17.71 8.58
CA LEU A 142 -12.01 -18.69 7.51
C LEU A 142 -12.62 -20.00 8.02
N GLU A 143 -12.14 -20.52 9.16
CA GLU A 143 -12.69 -21.71 9.82
C GLU A 143 -14.16 -21.51 10.22
N GLU A 144 -14.53 -20.35 10.74
CA GLU A 144 -15.93 -20.03 11.07
C GLU A 144 -16.82 -19.91 9.81
N GLU A 145 -16.29 -19.38 8.71
CA GLU A 145 -16.98 -19.32 7.41
C GLU A 145 -17.15 -20.73 6.80
N ASP A 146 -16.10 -21.55 6.83
CA ASP A 146 -16.12 -22.94 6.37
C ASP A 146 -17.06 -23.80 7.23
N ALA A 147 -17.07 -23.60 8.55
CA ALA A 147 -18.01 -24.27 9.45
C ALA A 147 -19.46 -23.84 9.16
N LYS A 148 -19.71 -22.56 8.90
CA LYS A 148 -21.05 -22.07 8.50
C LYS A 148 -21.46 -22.64 7.15
N ALA A 149 -20.54 -22.73 6.19
CA ALA A 149 -20.80 -23.33 4.89
C ALA A 149 -21.09 -24.84 5.02
N ALA A 150 -20.34 -25.56 5.84
CA ALA A 150 -20.58 -26.97 6.12
C ALA A 150 -21.92 -27.19 6.87
N ILE A 151 -22.28 -26.31 7.80
CA ILE A 151 -23.60 -26.32 8.46
C ILE A 151 -24.70 -26.02 7.43
N ALA A 152 -24.52 -25.04 6.55
CA ALA A 152 -25.50 -24.76 5.50
C ALA A 152 -25.65 -25.94 4.53
N ILE A 153 -24.55 -26.58 4.12
CA ILE A 153 -24.56 -27.78 3.27
C ILE A 153 -25.29 -28.91 3.98
N SER A 154 -24.92 -29.23 5.22
CA SER A 154 -25.59 -30.28 6.00
C SER A 154 -27.07 -29.98 6.25
N ILE A 155 -27.46 -28.74 6.51
CA ILE A 155 -28.87 -28.36 6.60
C ILE A 155 -29.56 -28.59 5.25
N THR A 156 -28.97 -28.16 4.12
CA THR A 156 -29.56 -28.38 2.80
C THR A 156 -29.65 -29.86 2.41
N GLU A 157 -28.67 -30.69 2.80
CA GLU A 157 -28.67 -32.14 2.61
C GLU A 157 -29.69 -32.84 3.53
N VAL A 158 -29.88 -32.35 4.75
CA VAL A 158 -30.88 -32.88 5.70
C VAL A 158 -32.30 -32.44 5.32
N THR A 159 -32.48 -31.23 4.79
CA THR A 159 -33.77 -30.75 4.25
C THR A 159 -34.10 -31.36 2.88
N GLN A 160 -33.10 -31.82 2.13
CA GLN A 160 -33.30 -32.78 1.04
C GLN A 160 -33.38 -34.17 1.65
N SER A 161 -34.48 -34.45 2.34
CA SER A 161 -34.76 -35.76 2.90
C SER A 161 -34.54 -36.88 1.86
N LYS A 162 -34.25 -38.10 2.33
CA LYS A 162 -34.15 -39.30 1.47
C LYS A 162 -35.35 -39.45 0.53
N GLU A 163 -36.51 -39.00 0.97
CA GLU A 163 -37.78 -38.99 0.24
C GLU A 163 -37.72 -38.04 -0.97
N VAL A 164 -37.21 -36.82 -0.83
CA VAL A 164 -37.01 -35.90 -1.98
C VAL A 164 -36.04 -36.50 -3.02
N LEU A 165 -35.00 -37.20 -2.57
CA LEU A 165 -34.07 -37.90 -3.47
C LEU A 165 -34.72 -39.11 -4.16
N GLU A 166 -35.60 -39.84 -3.48
CA GLU A 166 -36.37 -40.95 -4.06
C GLU A 166 -37.41 -40.46 -5.06
N PHE A 167 -38.18 -39.42 -4.73
CA PHE A 167 -39.10 -38.76 -5.67
C PHE A 167 -38.35 -38.23 -6.90
N SER A 168 -37.17 -37.63 -6.72
CA SER A 168 -36.33 -37.18 -7.84
C SER A 168 -35.84 -38.32 -8.75
N LYS A 169 -35.59 -39.52 -8.19
CA LYS A 169 -35.25 -40.71 -8.98
C LYS A 169 -36.46 -41.25 -9.74
N GLN A 170 -37.62 -41.36 -9.09
CA GLN A 170 -38.86 -41.81 -9.71
C GLN A 170 -39.31 -40.86 -10.84
N ILE A 171 -39.19 -39.54 -10.64
CA ILE A 171 -39.45 -38.54 -11.69
C ILE A 171 -38.53 -38.76 -12.90
N LYS A 172 -37.23 -39.02 -12.69
CA LYS A 172 -36.29 -39.27 -13.79
C LYS A 172 -36.59 -40.57 -14.55
N GLU A 173 -37.03 -41.61 -13.86
CA GLU A 173 -37.39 -42.89 -14.47
C GLU A 173 -38.68 -42.75 -15.30
N LYS A 174 -39.70 -42.11 -14.74
CA LYS A 174 -40.96 -41.81 -15.42
C LYS A 174 -40.78 -40.83 -16.59
N MET A 175 -39.83 -39.89 -16.50
CA MET A 175 -39.46 -39.04 -17.65
C MET A 175 -38.85 -39.84 -18.81
N LYS A 176 -38.05 -40.87 -18.53
CA LYS A 176 -37.55 -41.77 -19.57
C LYS A 176 -38.67 -42.61 -20.17
N GLU A 177 -39.64 -43.06 -19.36
CA GLU A 177 -40.83 -43.76 -19.86
C GLU A 177 -41.63 -42.85 -20.82
N ILE A 178 -41.81 -41.58 -20.48
CA ILE A 178 -42.42 -40.57 -21.37
C ILE A 178 -41.65 -40.48 -22.69
N ASP A 179 -40.32 -40.34 -22.64
CA ASP A 179 -39.49 -40.29 -23.85
C ASP A 179 -39.66 -41.56 -24.71
N THR A 180 -39.76 -42.75 -24.11
CA THR A 180 -40.03 -43.99 -24.85
C THR A 180 -41.43 -44.01 -25.48
N PHE A 181 -42.47 -43.55 -24.78
CA PHE A 181 -43.82 -43.43 -25.34
C PHE A 181 -43.90 -42.38 -26.45
N ASP A 182 -43.06 -41.34 -26.41
CA ASP A 182 -42.88 -40.36 -27.48
C ASP A 182 -42.28 -41.00 -28.74
N PHE A 183 -41.28 -41.88 -28.60
CA PHE A 183 -40.70 -42.62 -29.73
C PHE A 183 -41.65 -43.65 -30.33
N ASP A 184 -42.48 -44.31 -29.51
CA ASP A 184 -43.46 -45.32 -29.96
C ASP A 184 -44.75 -44.70 -30.53
N GLY A 185 -44.92 -43.38 -30.47
CA GLY A 185 -46.09 -42.67 -30.99
C GLY A 185 -47.38 -42.93 -30.20
N ASN A 186 -47.28 -43.53 -29.01
CA ASN A 186 -48.42 -43.82 -28.14
C ASN A 186 -48.82 -42.58 -27.33
N THR A 187 -49.62 -41.73 -27.97
CA THR A 187 -50.07 -40.44 -27.42
C THR A 187 -50.93 -40.57 -26.17
N GLU A 188 -51.77 -41.60 -26.04
CA GLU A 188 -52.58 -41.84 -24.84
C GLU A 188 -51.74 -42.31 -23.65
N GLY A 189 -50.75 -43.17 -23.87
CA GLY A 189 -49.84 -43.64 -22.83
C GLY A 189 -48.98 -42.50 -22.28
N LYS A 190 -48.51 -41.62 -23.17
CA LYS A 190 -47.75 -40.43 -22.80
C LYS A 190 -48.51 -39.50 -21.86
N ILE A 191 -49.76 -39.16 -22.19
CA ILE A 191 -50.56 -38.20 -21.39
C ILE A 191 -50.70 -38.71 -19.94
N ARG A 192 -50.95 -40.01 -19.76
CA ARG A 192 -51.05 -40.62 -18.42
C ARG A 192 -49.71 -40.59 -17.68
N ALA A 193 -48.61 -40.91 -18.36
CA ALA A 193 -47.28 -40.88 -17.76
C ALA A 193 -46.84 -39.45 -17.38
N THR A 194 -47.18 -38.44 -18.18
CA THR A 194 -46.94 -37.02 -17.84
C THR A 194 -47.76 -36.56 -16.64
N GLU A 195 -49.02 -36.97 -16.53
CA GLU A 195 -49.87 -36.67 -15.37
C GLU A 195 -49.33 -37.31 -14.08
N GLU A 196 -48.80 -38.53 -14.15
CA GLU A 196 -48.13 -39.19 -13.02
C GLU A 196 -46.86 -38.45 -12.59
N VAL A 197 -46.05 -37.97 -13.55
CA VAL A 197 -44.85 -37.16 -13.26
C VAL A 197 -45.21 -35.85 -12.58
N ASP A 198 -46.28 -35.18 -13.01
CA ASP A 198 -46.68 -33.91 -12.43
C ASP A 198 -47.25 -34.08 -11.01
N LYS A 199 -47.97 -35.17 -10.73
CA LYS A 199 -48.37 -35.54 -9.35
C LYS A 199 -47.16 -35.82 -8.45
N LEU A 200 -46.15 -36.55 -8.95
CA LEU A 200 -44.92 -36.82 -8.19
C LEU A 200 -44.08 -35.55 -7.96
N LYS A 201 -44.12 -34.58 -8.88
CA LYS A 201 -43.50 -33.26 -8.68
C LYS A 201 -44.23 -32.42 -7.64
N GLU A 202 -45.56 -32.49 -7.61
CA GLU A 202 -46.40 -31.77 -6.65
C GLU A 202 -46.20 -32.34 -5.24
N GLN A 203 -46.22 -33.67 -5.08
CA GLN A 203 -45.88 -34.34 -3.83
C GLN A 203 -44.45 -34.00 -3.36
N ARG A 204 -43.47 -34.01 -4.28
CA ARG A 204 -42.12 -33.56 -3.96
C ARG A 204 -42.06 -32.11 -3.50
N ALA A 205 -42.88 -31.22 -4.07
CA ALA A 205 -42.92 -29.82 -3.68
C ALA A 205 -43.56 -29.63 -2.30
N GLU A 206 -44.58 -30.40 -1.96
CA GLU A 206 -45.22 -30.42 -0.63
C GLU A 206 -44.29 -30.97 0.45
N GLU A 207 -43.54 -32.04 0.18
CA GLU A 207 -42.58 -32.62 1.13
C GLU A 207 -41.30 -31.78 1.31
N GLN A 208 -41.05 -30.83 0.40
CA GLN A 208 -39.87 -29.95 0.40
C GLN A 208 -40.15 -28.60 1.09
N VAL A 209 -41.39 -28.33 1.52
CA VAL A 209 -41.83 -27.15 2.31
C VAL A 209 -41.69 -27.40 3.80
#